data_AF-A0AAN8PFY9-F1
#
_entry.id   AF-A0AAN8PFY9-F1
#
_cell.length_a   1.000
_cell.length_b   1.000
_cell.length_c   1.000
_cell.angle_alpha   90.00
_cell.angle_beta   90.00
_cell.angle_gamma   90.00
#
_symmetry.space_group_name_H-M   'P 1'
#
loop_
_entity.id
_entity.type
_entity.pdbx_description
1 polymer ?
#
loop_
_entity_poly.entity_id
_entity_poly.type
_entity_poly.pdbx_seq_one_letter_code
_entity_poly.pdbx_strand_id
1 'polypeptide(L)'
;MCLAHMSGMNNNSKMVDTSPVTDESSGLDKPDCKTNGVKYRTITGVCNNILRPSEGEALSRFKRYVKPNYRDGIGAPRVYSARKYCRRFFWSKLRCYNKRLPSARTVSCAIHPPRKVTSIHSVMLMQWGQFLDHDITATAVQQPDAHKAGDDCCKHHYIRFGKLHPDSLKRNGRCFPIPIVQWPADPAFKSNCFDFVRSRPVNPAFTRSNPREQQNLLSSFVDGSNVYGSNEETVRRLRDSKNGKMKTSSGDLLPRGNDDSCILPKNKFCFDAGDERVNVFPGLTALHTVFVRLHNYIVTDFTKHNRRWNEERLFQEARKIVSAILQRITYTEFLPEVLSDATMNKYKLKEGNNYQYNSRVNPSIASVFATAAFRYGHSLIPDFLVIDGKPVKSRLLFNNPEFIFTSLKSVVENILSNPAELRDRFMSSETTEHLFEQQDGPFDLAAFNIQRGRDHGLPSYNAFRKLCKLSPVTKLTSPLSDVYSSADDVDVFAGGMVEENLPGSELGPLFNCIVGMQFSDLKFGDSFWYETKDKSRGFTNAQLRAIKNVSLSQILCQVLDLVDIQKNPFRTVTKQNKKIKCKRLKGLKLSPWYEH
;
A
#
# COMPACT_ATOMS: atom_id res chain seq x y z
N MET A 1 0.19 -0.76 3.48
CA MET A 1 -0.63 -1.94 3.86
C MET A 1 -0.64 -2.28 5.35
N CYS A 2 0.45 -2.15 6.11
CA CYS A 2 0.36 -2.22 7.57
C CYS A 2 0.39 -0.82 8.21
N LEU A 3 -0.81 -0.32 8.49
CA LEU A 3 -1.25 0.32 9.74
C LEU A 3 -0.22 1.13 10.60
N ALA A 4 0.45 2.15 10.05
CA ALA A 4 1.22 3.13 10.86
C ALA A 4 0.39 4.00 11.83
N HIS A 5 -0.93 3.88 11.85
CA HIS A 5 -1.80 4.73 12.68
C HIS A 5 -2.97 3.93 13.27
N MET A 6 -2.65 2.85 13.99
CA MET A 6 -3.65 2.10 14.77
C MET A 6 -3.88 2.63 16.17
N SER A 7 -2.99 3.44 16.72
CA SER A 7 -3.18 4.10 18.00
C SER A 7 -2.92 5.60 17.80
N GLY A 8 -3.95 6.40 18.02
CA GLY A 8 -3.81 7.86 18.07
C GLY A 8 -3.09 8.31 19.34
N MET A 9 -1.89 7.78 19.60
CA MET A 9 -1.08 8.06 20.77
C MET A 9 0.41 7.98 20.42
N ASN A 10 0.95 9.01 19.77
CA ASN A 10 2.24 9.55 20.19
C ASN A 10 2.36 11.03 19.80
N ASN A 11 2.55 11.84 20.85
CA ASN A 11 2.45 13.30 20.88
C ASN A 11 3.71 14.03 20.37
N ASN A 12 4.69 13.36 19.78
CA ASN A 12 6.01 13.97 19.53
C ASN A 12 6.60 13.81 18.13
N SER A 13 5.88 13.20 17.18
CA SER A 13 6.25 13.44 15.78
C SER A 13 5.75 14.84 15.42
N LYS A 14 6.68 15.82 15.37
CA LYS A 14 6.45 17.04 14.60
C LYS A 14 6.29 16.61 13.14
N MET A 15 5.09 16.19 12.77
CA MET A 15 4.74 15.84 11.40
C MET A 15 4.43 17.11 10.63
N VAL A 16 5.03 17.17 9.45
CA VAL A 16 4.71 17.95 8.25
C VAL A 16 3.38 18.68 8.38
N ASP A 17 3.39 19.99 8.14
CA ASP A 17 2.18 20.79 8.03
C ASP A 17 1.19 20.10 7.08
N THR A 18 0.19 19.44 7.68
CA THR A 18 -0.84 18.68 6.96
C THR A 18 -2.07 19.55 6.74
N SER A 19 -1.96 20.89 6.85
CA SER A 19 -3.07 21.82 6.64
C SER A 19 -3.94 21.42 5.46
N PRO A 20 -5.28 21.57 5.57
CA PRO A 20 -6.21 21.10 4.56
C PRO A 20 -5.85 21.74 3.21
N VAL A 21 -5.35 20.92 2.29
CA VAL A 21 -5.40 21.24 0.88
C VAL A 21 -6.87 21.11 0.51
N THR A 22 -7.59 22.21 0.62
CA THR A 22 -8.93 22.33 0.09
C THR A 22 -8.85 21.95 -1.39
N ASP A 23 -9.74 21.07 -1.84
CA ASP A 23 -9.98 20.80 -3.27
C ASP A 23 -10.38 22.10 -4.03
N GLU A 24 -10.61 23.19 -3.27
CA GLU A 24 -10.51 24.59 -3.67
C GLU A 24 -9.10 25.14 -3.42
N SER A 25 -8.13 24.74 -4.24
CA SER A 25 -7.03 25.63 -4.63
C SER A 25 -7.55 26.66 -5.65
N SER A 26 -8.63 27.36 -5.30
CA SER A 26 -9.13 28.52 -6.04
C SER A 26 -8.44 29.82 -5.62
N GLY A 27 -7.19 29.75 -5.13
CA GLY A 27 -6.46 30.92 -4.65
C GLY A 27 -4.96 30.77 -4.39
N LEU A 28 -4.39 29.57 -4.49
CA LEU A 28 -2.94 29.41 -4.65
C LEU A 28 -2.66 29.30 -6.15
N ASP A 29 -1.76 30.12 -6.67
CA ASP A 29 -1.40 30.14 -8.09
C ASP A 29 -1.23 28.71 -8.60
N LYS A 30 -2.00 28.35 -9.64
CA LYS A 30 -1.80 27.08 -10.33
C LYS A 30 -0.32 27.01 -10.70
N PRO A 31 0.42 25.95 -10.31
CA PRO A 31 1.83 25.88 -10.64
C PRO A 31 1.99 26.00 -12.14
N ASP A 32 2.86 26.92 -12.58
CA ASP A 32 3.11 27.13 -14.00
C ASP A 32 3.87 25.94 -14.58
N CYS A 33 3.10 24.93 -15.01
CA CYS A 33 3.62 23.73 -15.63
C CYS A 33 4.01 23.95 -17.12
N LYS A 34 3.82 25.16 -17.68
CA LYS A 34 4.02 25.45 -19.11
C LYS A 34 5.37 26.10 -19.41
N THR A 35 5.92 26.91 -18.51
CA THR A 35 7.17 27.64 -18.76
C THR A 35 8.44 26.82 -18.49
N ASN A 36 8.33 25.72 -17.73
CA ASN A 36 9.44 24.82 -17.48
C ASN A 36 9.15 23.44 -18.08
N GLY A 37 9.78 23.11 -19.21
CA GLY A 37 9.83 21.72 -19.68
C GLY A 37 10.51 20.85 -18.61
N VAL A 38 9.74 20.23 -17.72
CA VAL A 38 10.31 19.61 -16.52
C VAL A 38 10.96 18.28 -16.90
N LYS A 39 12.28 18.29 -17.06
CA LYS A 39 13.09 17.10 -17.35
C LYS A 39 12.92 15.99 -16.30
N TYR A 40 12.64 16.39 -15.06
CA TYR A 40 12.49 15.50 -13.90
C TYR A 40 11.10 15.63 -13.28
N ARG A 41 10.64 14.59 -12.58
CA ARG A 41 9.40 14.66 -11.82
C ARG A 41 9.56 15.62 -10.66
N THR A 42 8.51 16.37 -10.34
CA THR A 42 8.41 17.05 -9.03
C THR A 42 8.38 16.01 -7.90
N ILE A 43 8.67 16.43 -6.68
CA ILE A 43 8.62 15.53 -5.52
C ILE A 43 7.18 15.16 -5.15
N THR A 44 6.24 16.11 -5.28
CA THR A 44 4.83 15.90 -4.97
C THR A 44 4.06 15.16 -6.06
N GLY A 45 4.62 15.03 -7.27
CA GLY A 45 3.94 14.49 -8.45
C GLY A 45 3.11 15.51 -9.24
N VAL A 46 3.03 16.76 -8.77
CA VAL A 46 2.36 17.86 -9.48
C VAL A 46 2.98 18.09 -10.86
N CYS A 47 2.19 18.62 -11.80
CA CYS A 47 2.59 18.88 -13.18
C CYS A 47 2.95 17.63 -14.01
N ASN A 48 2.66 16.41 -13.53
CA ASN A 48 2.68 15.24 -14.40
C ASN A 48 1.73 15.43 -15.59
N ASN A 49 0.51 15.89 -15.30
CA ASN A 49 -0.49 16.27 -16.29
C ASN A 49 -0.55 17.79 -16.42
N ILE A 50 -0.07 18.34 -17.53
CA ILE A 50 0.00 19.80 -17.75
C ILE A 50 -1.40 20.43 -17.82
N LEU A 51 -2.43 19.68 -18.26
CA LEU A 51 -3.80 20.17 -18.34
C LEU A 51 -4.52 20.11 -16.99
N ARG A 52 -4.13 19.16 -16.14
CA ARG A 52 -4.72 18.91 -14.82
C ARG A 52 -3.61 18.64 -13.79
N PRO A 53 -2.86 19.68 -13.35
CA PRO A 53 -1.60 19.52 -12.62
C PRO A 53 -1.65 18.67 -11.36
N SER A 54 -2.77 18.68 -10.64
CA SER A 54 -2.94 17.95 -9.37
C SER A 54 -3.40 16.49 -9.51
N GLU A 55 -3.65 16.00 -10.73
CA GLU A 55 -4.00 14.58 -10.92
C GLU A 55 -2.80 13.68 -10.62
N GLY A 56 -2.92 12.89 -9.55
CA GLY A 56 -1.86 12.01 -9.04
C GLY A 56 -0.89 12.67 -8.06
N GLU A 57 -1.10 13.93 -7.69
CA GLU A 57 -0.29 14.64 -6.70
C GLU A 57 -0.47 14.04 -5.29
N ALA A 58 0.57 14.14 -4.47
CA ALA A 58 0.51 13.89 -3.03
C ALA A 58 -0.54 14.79 -2.35
N LEU A 59 -1.05 14.35 -1.20
CA LEU A 59 -2.11 15.05 -0.45
C LEU A 59 -3.41 15.28 -1.25
N SER A 60 -3.60 14.56 -2.37
CA SER A 60 -4.83 14.62 -3.16
C SER A 60 -5.86 13.57 -2.71
N ARG A 61 -7.10 13.70 -3.17
CA ARG A 61 -8.15 12.71 -2.90
C ARG A 61 -7.91 11.41 -3.68
N PHE A 62 -8.30 10.29 -3.08
CA PHE A 62 -8.48 9.06 -3.86
C PHE A 62 -9.56 9.26 -4.93
N LYS A 63 -9.36 8.71 -6.14
CA LYS A 63 -10.42 8.67 -7.14
C LYS A 63 -11.45 7.60 -6.81
N ARG A 64 -12.63 7.70 -7.42
CA ARG A 64 -13.75 6.75 -7.26
C ARG A 64 -14.09 6.13 -8.61
N TYR A 65 -14.01 4.80 -8.72
CA TYR A 65 -14.62 4.08 -9.84
C TYR A 65 -16.14 3.93 -9.69
N VAL A 66 -16.62 3.87 -8.44
CA VAL A 66 -18.04 3.80 -8.10
C VAL A 66 -18.29 4.86 -7.02
N LYS A 67 -19.42 5.57 -7.12
CA LYS A 67 -19.84 6.58 -6.12
C LYS A 67 -19.83 5.98 -4.71
N PRO A 68 -19.36 6.71 -3.68
CA PRO A 68 -19.30 6.19 -2.32
C PRO A 68 -20.71 5.87 -1.77
N ASN A 69 -20.77 4.88 -0.88
CA ASN A 69 -21.98 4.41 -0.22
C ASN A 69 -21.90 4.62 1.29
N TYR A 70 -22.22 5.84 1.73
CA TYR A 70 -22.40 6.17 3.14
C TYR A 70 -23.87 6.03 3.55
N ARG A 71 -24.13 5.75 4.83
CA ARG A 71 -25.49 5.58 5.36
C ARG A 71 -26.37 6.80 5.11
N ASP A 72 -25.80 8.00 5.25
CA ASP A 72 -26.50 9.27 5.02
C ASP A 72 -26.23 9.87 3.63
N GLY A 73 -25.57 9.12 2.74
CA GLY A 73 -25.12 9.58 1.43
C GLY A 73 -23.96 10.59 1.48
N ILE A 74 -23.44 10.90 2.68
CA ILE A 74 -22.45 11.96 2.88
C ILE A 74 -21.17 11.40 3.49
N GLY A 75 -21.21 10.90 4.72
CA GLY A 75 -19.99 10.51 5.44
C GLY A 75 -20.20 9.67 6.69
N ALA A 76 -21.45 9.37 7.06
CA ALA A 76 -21.74 8.44 8.14
C ALA A 76 -21.49 6.98 7.69
N PRO A 77 -20.65 6.20 8.39
CA PRO A 77 -20.32 4.84 7.97
C PRO A 77 -21.55 3.95 7.78
N ARG A 78 -21.44 3.01 6.84
CA ARG A 78 -22.49 2.00 6.61
C ARG A 78 -22.48 0.98 7.75
N VAL A 79 -23.62 0.80 8.42
CA VAL A 79 -23.77 -0.12 9.57
C VAL A 79 -25.05 -0.96 9.53
N TYR A 80 -25.87 -0.80 8.49
CA TYR A 80 -27.12 -1.54 8.32
C TYR A 80 -27.11 -2.33 7.02
N SER A 81 -27.73 -3.51 7.07
CA SER A 81 -27.95 -4.38 5.92
C SER A 81 -28.84 -3.69 4.88
N ALA A 82 -28.61 -4.01 3.61
CA ALA A 82 -29.48 -3.65 2.49
C ALA A 82 -30.82 -4.40 2.54
N ARG A 83 -30.86 -5.59 3.16
CA ARG A 83 -32.08 -6.38 3.30
C ARG A 83 -32.98 -5.82 4.39
N LYS A 84 -34.23 -5.52 4.02
CA LYS A 84 -35.29 -5.22 4.98
C LYS A 84 -35.73 -6.51 5.67
N TYR A 85 -35.78 -6.48 7.00
CA TYR A 85 -36.34 -7.53 7.82
C TYR A 85 -37.72 -7.09 8.31
N CYS A 86 -38.76 -7.79 7.87
CA CYS A 86 -40.13 -7.47 8.22
C CYS A 86 -40.67 -8.51 9.21
N ARG A 87 -41.21 -8.05 10.33
CA ARG A 87 -41.91 -8.89 11.31
C ARG A 87 -43.29 -8.31 11.59
N ARG A 88 -44.25 -9.20 11.79
CA ARG A 88 -45.60 -8.89 12.26
C ARG A 88 -45.64 -9.21 13.75
N PHE A 89 -46.04 -8.26 14.58
CA PHE A 89 -46.22 -8.49 16.02
C PHE A 89 -47.73 -8.57 16.28
N PHE A 90 -48.26 -9.78 16.47
CA PHE A 90 -49.69 -10.05 16.67
C PHE A 90 -50.60 -9.31 15.66
N TRP A 91 -51.45 -8.41 16.15
CA TRP A 91 -52.44 -7.59 15.43
C TRP A 91 -51.88 -6.28 14.86
N SER A 92 -50.57 -6.01 14.99
CA SER A 92 -49.97 -4.78 14.47
C SER A 92 -49.66 -4.84 12.97
N LYS A 93 -49.52 -3.65 12.35
CA LYS A 93 -49.05 -3.50 10.97
C LYS A 93 -47.66 -4.11 10.81
N LEU A 94 -47.42 -4.71 9.63
CA LEU A 94 -46.11 -5.24 9.24
C LEU A 94 -45.04 -4.15 9.39
N ARG A 95 -44.05 -4.35 10.27
CA ARG A 95 -42.96 -3.41 10.49
C ARG A 95 -41.68 -3.97 9.91
N CYS A 96 -41.05 -3.19 9.03
CA CYS A 96 -39.79 -3.54 8.41
C CYS A 96 -38.66 -2.66 8.95
N TYR A 97 -37.52 -3.26 9.27
CA TYR A 97 -36.31 -2.56 9.68
C TYR A 97 -35.07 -3.20 9.08
N ASN A 98 -33.98 -2.45 8.95
CA ASN A 98 -32.72 -2.99 8.48
C ASN A 98 -31.93 -3.52 9.69
N LYS A 99 -31.48 -4.77 9.63
CA LYS A 99 -30.59 -5.33 10.67
C LYS A 99 -29.22 -4.64 10.59
N ARG A 100 -28.48 -4.66 11.72
CA ARG A 100 -27.08 -4.20 11.71
C ARG A 100 -26.22 -5.16 10.88
N LEU A 101 -25.20 -4.62 10.21
CA LEU A 101 -24.14 -5.42 9.60
C LEU A 101 -23.34 -6.15 10.70
N PRO A 102 -22.76 -7.32 10.41
CA PRO A 102 -21.86 -7.99 11.32
C PRO A 102 -20.64 -7.11 11.63
N SER A 103 -20.09 -7.23 12.85
CA SER A 103 -18.82 -6.57 13.17
C SER A 103 -17.72 -7.05 12.23
N ALA A 104 -16.74 -6.18 11.93
CA ALA A 104 -15.62 -6.55 11.09
C ALA A 104 -14.81 -7.74 11.66
N ARG A 105 -14.71 -7.85 12.99
CA ARG A 105 -14.11 -9.02 13.66
C ARG A 105 -14.93 -10.30 13.43
N THR A 106 -16.26 -10.23 13.55
CA THR A 106 -17.12 -11.39 13.26
C THR A 106 -16.95 -11.88 11.81
N VAL A 107 -16.84 -10.95 10.86
CA VAL A 107 -16.57 -11.29 9.46
C VAL A 107 -15.18 -11.92 9.31
N SER A 108 -14.16 -11.37 9.98
CA SER A 108 -12.81 -11.93 10.01
C SER A 108 -12.79 -13.36 10.51
N CYS A 109 -13.39 -13.66 11.68
CA CYS A 109 -13.40 -15.02 12.23
C CYS A 109 -14.06 -16.05 11.30
N ALA A 110 -15.11 -15.67 10.57
CA ALA A 110 -15.83 -16.59 9.70
C ALA A 110 -15.14 -16.77 8.33
N ILE A 111 -14.63 -15.69 7.74
CA ILE A 111 -14.13 -15.68 6.37
C ILE A 111 -12.62 -15.87 6.31
N HIS A 112 -11.90 -15.30 7.27
CA HIS A 112 -10.44 -15.25 7.33
C HIS A 112 -9.86 -15.99 8.56
N PRO A 113 -10.31 -17.21 8.91
CA PRO A 113 -9.70 -17.92 10.02
C PRO A 113 -8.25 -18.28 9.69
N PRO A 114 -7.39 -18.48 10.71
CA PRO A 114 -6.04 -18.96 10.50
C PRO A 114 -6.01 -20.31 9.79
N ARG A 115 -5.22 -20.38 8.72
CA ARG A 115 -4.86 -21.64 8.06
C ARG A 115 -3.50 -21.49 7.41
N LYS A 116 -2.66 -22.49 7.61
CA LYS A 116 -1.32 -22.54 7.07
C LYS A 116 -1.28 -23.35 5.79
N VAL A 117 -1.08 -22.68 4.67
CA VAL A 117 -0.88 -23.30 3.35
C VAL A 117 0.11 -22.43 2.59
N THR A 118 1.23 -23.01 2.19
CA THR A 118 2.29 -22.25 1.51
C THR A 118 2.05 -22.14 0.00
N SER A 119 2.51 -21.03 -0.58
CA SER A 119 2.53 -20.76 -2.01
C SER A 119 3.80 -21.28 -2.68
N ILE A 120 3.78 -21.37 -4.01
CA ILE A 120 5.00 -21.50 -4.83
C ILE A 120 5.81 -20.20 -4.85
N HIS A 121 5.16 -19.08 -4.53
CA HIS A 121 5.78 -17.76 -4.46
C HIS A 121 6.62 -17.62 -3.19
N SER A 122 7.72 -16.90 -3.31
CA SER A 122 8.55 -16.52 -2.16
C SER A 122 7.90 -15.34 -1.43
N VAL A 123 8.29 -15.13 -0.18
CA VAL A 123 7.90 -13.95 0.61
C VAL A 123 8.26 -12.63 -0.09
N MET A 124 9.24 -12.62 -1.01
CA MET A 124 9.57 -11.48 -1.85
C MET A 124 8.37 -10.96 -2.66
N LEU A 125 7.44 -11.83 -3.09
CA LEU A 125 6.23 -11.38 -3.79
C LEU A 125 5.37 -10.51 -2.87
N MET A 126 5.11 -10.99 -1.65
CA MET A 126 4.41 -10.22 -0.61
C MET A 126 5.14 -8.92 -0.32
N GLN A 127 6.46 -9.00 -0.14
CA GLN A 127 7.27 -7.87 0.29
C GLN A 127 7.37 -6.77 -0.77
N TRP A 128 7.49 -7.14 -2.05
CA TRP A 128 7.46 -6.19 -3.16
C TRP A 128 6.10 -5.54 -3.31
N GLY A 129 5.01 -6.32 -3.15
CA GLY A 129 3.65 -5.78 -3.15
C GLY A 129 3.47 -4.72 -2.06
N GLN A 130 3.98 -4.98 -0.85
CA GLN A 130 3.96 -4.00 0.25
C GLN A 130 4.84 -2.78 -0.05
N PHE A 131 6.07 -2.98 -0.53
CA PHE A 131 6.98 -1.88 -0.86
C PHE A 131 6.40 -0.97 -1.95
N LEU A 132 5.81 -1.56 -2.99
CA LEU A 132 5.11 -0.85 -4.06
C LEU A 132 3.84 -0.13 -3.55
N ASP A 133 3.02 -0.79 -2.73
CA ASP A 133 1.85 -0.14 -2.12
C ASP A 133 2.22 1.13 -1.35
N HIS A 134 3.39 1.12 -0.71
CA HIS A 134 3.93 2.25 0.04
C HIS A 134 4.58 3.32 -0.83
N ASP A 135 4.78 3.06 -2.12
CA ASP A 135 5.18 4.07 -3.11
C ASP A 135 3.98 4.90 -3.58
N ILE A 136 2.79 4.27 -3.65
CA ILE A 136 1.62 4.87 -4.32
C ILE A 136 0.45 5.17 -3.38
N THR A 137 0.41 4.59 -2.18
CA THR A 137 -0.69 4.82 -1.21
C THR A 137 -0.25 5.00 0.23
N ALA A 138 -0.73 6.05 0.86
CA ALA A 138 -0.84 6.16 2.31
C ALA A 138 -2.11 6.93 2.65
N THR A 139 -2.99 6.34 3.46
CA THR A 139 -4.23 7.00 3.83
C THR A 139 -4.04 7.82 5.09
N ALA A 140 -4.30 9.13 5.00
CA ALA A 140 -4.28 10.01 6.16
C ALA A 140 -5.28 9.55 7.24
N VAL A 141 -4.89 9.60 8.51
CA VAL A 141 -5.76 9.32 9.66
C VAL A 141 -6.11 10.63 10.37
N GLN A 142 -7.30 10.72 10.97
CA GLN A 142 -7.68 11.90 11.74
C GLN A 142 -6.85 12.03 13.02
N GLN A 143 -6.16 13.15 13.16
CA GLN A 143 -5.45 13.48 14.39
C GLN A 143 -6.45 13.86 15.50
N PRO A 144 -6.12 13.62 16.78
CA PRO A 144 -6.91 14.14 17.89
C PRO A 144 -6.91 15.68 17.88
N ASP A 145 -7.95 16.30 18.42
CA ASP A 145 -7.96 17.76 18.62
C ASP A 145 -6.78 18.15 19.51
N ALA A 146 -6.14 19.30 19.26
CA ALA A 146 -4.98 19.77 20.04
C ALA A 146 -5.26 19.88 21.55
N HIS A 147 -6.54 20.00 21.94
CA HIS A 147 -7.01 20.06 23.33
C HIS A 147 -7.48 18.69 23.90
N LYS A 148 -7.40 17.60 23.12
CA LYS A 148 -7.83 16.25 23.49
C LYS A 148 -6.83 15.19 23.00
N ALA A 149 -5.55 15.38 23.27
CA ALA A 149 -4.55 14.35 23.06
C ALA A 149 -4.97 13.05 23.80
N GLY A 150 -4.93 11.90 23.12
CA GLY A 150 -5.20 10.59 23.74
C GLY A 150 -6.66 10.13 23.81
N ASP A 151 -7.51 10.47 22.83
CA ASP A 151 -8.87 9.92 22.78
C ASP A 151 -8.89 8.50 22.18
N ASP A 152 -8.81 7.49 23.05
CA ASP A 152 -9.06 6.07 22.76
C ASP A 152 -10.51 5.85 22.29
N CYS A 153 -10.70 5.29 21.08
CA CYS A 153 -12.04 5.05 20.53
C CYS A 153 -12.77 3.87 21.16
N CYS A 154 -12.14 3.11 22.05
CA CYS A 154 -12.77 2.06 22.86
C CYS A 154 -13.44 2.57 24.13
N LYS A 155 -13.39 3.89 24.42
CA LYS A 155 -14.12 4.49 25.54
C LYS A 155 -15.64 4.30 25.44
N HIS A 156 -16.30 4.25 26.61
CA HIS A 156 -17.73 3.97 26.75
C HIS A 156 -18.68 4.87 25.95
N HIS A 157 -18.27 6.10 25.62
CA HIS A 157 -19.05 7.04 24.82
C HIS A 157 -19.12 6.65 23.33
N TYR A 158 -18.17 5.84 22.84
CA TYR A 158 -18.11 5.37 21.45
C TYR A 158 -18.60 3.92 21.31
N ILE A 159 -18.41 3.10 22.33
CA ILE A 159 -18.89 1.71 22.37
C ILE A 159 -19.55 1.39 23.70
N ARG A 160 -20.77 0.84 23.66
CA ARG A 160 -21.55 0.50 24.85
C ARG A 160 -22.13 -0.90 24.70
N PHE A 161 -21.92 -1.75 25.71
CA PHE A 161 -22.37 -3.15 25.72
C PHE A 161 -21.97 -3.93 24.45
N GLY A 162 -20.71 -3.78 24.02
CA GLY A 162 -20.19 -4.44 22.81
C GLY A 162 -20.82 -3.97 21.49
N LYS A 163 -21.47 -2.80 21.47
CA LYS A 163 -22.15 -2.24 20.31
C LYS A 163 -21.74 -0.79 20.08
N LEU A 164 -21.63 -0.41 18.81
CA LEU A 164 -21.38 0.96 18.40
C LEU A 164 -22.45 1.92 18.95
N HIS A 165 -22.00 2.97 19.63
CA HIS A 165 -22.80 4.11 20.08
C HIS A 165 -23.07 5.08 18.91
N PRO A 166 -24.18 5.84 18.90
CA PRO A 166 -24.46 6.83 17.86
C PRO A 166 -23.34 7.86 17.62
N ASP A 167 -22.53 8.19 18.63
CA ASP A 167 -21.42 9.13 18.47
C ASP A 167 -20.33 8.64 17.52
N SER A 168 -20.05 7.33 17.50
CA SER A 168 -19.13 6.72 16.53
C SER A 168 -19.69 6.66 15.11
N LEU A 169 -20.98 6.99 14.94
CA LEU A 169 -21.70 6.96 13.67
C LEU A 169 -21.99 8.36 13.12
N LYS A 170 -21.44 9.40 13.77
CA LYS A 170 -21.51 10.77 13.28
C LYS A 170 -20.70 10.91 11.99
N ARG A 171 -21.21 11.69 11.04
CA ARG A 171 -20.55 11.94 9.75
C ARG A 171 -19.14 12.53 9.90
N ASN A 172 -18.96 13.43 10.87
CA ASN A 172 -17.71 14.11 11.20
C ASN A 172 -17.00 13.46 12.40
N GLY A 173 -17.48 12.30 12.88
CA GLY A 173 -16.86 11.61 14.01
C GLY A 173 -15.45 11.13 13.66
N ARG A 174 -14.56 11.17 14.65
CA ARG A 174 -13.20 10.63 14.59
C ARG A 174 -13.14 9.12 14.83
N CYS A 175 -13.91 8.66 15.80
CA CYS A 175 -13.87 7.28 16.27
C CYS A 175 -14.89 6.37 15.57
N PHE A 176 -14.44 5.19 15.14
CA PHE A 176 -15.29 4.13 14.59
C PHE A 176 -14.76 2.75 15.01
N PRO A 177 -14.75 2.44 16.32
CA PRO A 177 -14.10 1.25 16.88
C PRO A 177 -14.66 -0.03 16.26
N ILE A 178 -13.90 -1.13 16.31
CA ILE A 178 -14.36 -2.43 15.85
C ILE A 178 -14.88 -3.22 17.05
N PRO A 179 -16.20 -3.46 17.19
CA PRO A 179 -16.71 -4.24 18.32
C PRO A 179 -16.23 -5.69 18.26
N ILE A 180 -15.76 -6.22 19.38
CA ILE A 180 -15.46 -7.64 19.55
C ILE A 180 -16.68 -8.27 20.21
N VAL A 181 -17.25 -9.28 19.57
CA VAL A 181 -18.45 -9.94 20.07
C VAL A 181 -18.06 -10.82 21.24
N GLN A 182 -18.69 -10.62 22.40
CA GLN A 182 -18.43 -11.42 23.59
C GLN A 182 -19.29 -12.69 23.67
N TRP A 183 -20.31 -12.84 22.81
CA TRP A 183 -21.14 -14.04 22.78
C TRP A 183 -21.51 -14.47 21.35
N PRO A 184 -21.06 -15.67 20.89
CA PRO A 184 -20.07 -16.53 21.58
C PRO A 184 -18.75 -15.77 21.81
N ALA A 185 -18.01 -16.17 22.85
CA ALA A 185 -16.76 -15.50 23.22
C ALA A 185 -15.76 -15.53 22.05
N ASP A 186 -15.05 -14.43 21.84
CA ASP A 186 -13.99 -14.38 20.83
C ASP A 186 -12.84 -15.31 21.26
N PRO A 187 -12.34 -16.18 20.36
CA PRO A 187 -11.33 -17.17 20.72
C PRO A 187 -9.96 -16.56 21.02
N ALA A 188 -9.65 -15.38 20.49
CA ALA A 188 -8.32 -14.77 20.60
C ALA A 188 -8.30 -13.52 21.51
N PHE A 189 -9.41 -12.79 21.59
CA PHE A 189 -9.45 -11.48 22.25
C PHE A 189 -10.39 -11.43 23.46
N LYS A 190 -9.87 -10.90 24.58
CA LYS A 190 -10.68 -10.63 25.79
C LYS A 190 -11.24 -9.21 25.84
N SER A 191 -10.74 -8.29 25.00
CA SER A 191 -11.20 -6.91 24.94
C SER A 191 -12.55 -6.80 24.22
N ASN A 192 -13.22 -5.66 24.40
CA ASN A 192 -14.56 -5.44 23.87
C ASN A 192 -14.56 -4.75 22.50
N CYS A 193 -13.40 -4.24 22.10
CA CYS A 193 -13.17 -3.62 20.80
C CYS A 193 -11.69 -3.51 20.45
N PHE A 194 -11.45 -3.26 19.16
CA PHE A 194 -10.22 -2.64 18.70
C PHE A 194 -10.43 -1.14 18.54
N ASP A 195 -9.44 -0.35 18.98
CA ASP A 195 -9.36 1.09 18.71
C ASP A 195 -9.28 1.31 17.19
N PHE A 196 -10.11 2.21 16.66
CA PHE A 196 -10.13 2.48 15.23
C PHE A 196 -10.51 3.93 14.98
N VAL A 197 -9.54 4.65 14.43
CA VAL A 197 -9.68 6.05 14.02
C VAL A 197 -9.98 6.11 12.52
N ARG A 198 -10.99 6.92 12.18
CA ARG A 198 -11.43 7.15 10.80
C ARG A 198 -10.37 7.92 10.00
N SER A 199 -10.32 7.64 8.71
CA SER A 199 -9.40 8.31 7.78
C SER A 199 -9.77 9.78 7.60
N ARG A 200 -8.77 10.64 7.47
CA ARG A 200 -8.94 12.08 7.32
C ARG A 200 -9.66 12.42 5.99
N PRO A 201 -10.72 13.24 6.02
CA PRO A 201 -11.34 13.73 4.80
C PRO A 201 -10.46 14.80 4.14
N VAL A 202 -10.47 14.89 2.81
CA VAL A 202 -9.80 15.98 2.06
C VAL A 202 -10.46 17.32 2.35
N ASN A 203 -11.80 17.37 2.27
CA ASN A 203 -12.58 18.55 2.63
C ASN A 203 -13.48 18.23 3.85
N PRO A 204 -13.32 18.91 5.00
CA PRO A 204 -14.16 18.67 6.18
C PRO A 204 -15.62 19.12 6.01
N ALA A 205 -15.92 19.99 5.04
CA ALA A 205 -17.25 20.56 4.78
C ALA A 205 -18.09 19.76 3.76
N PHE A 206 -17.81 18.45 3.59
CA PHE A 206 -18.52 17.56 2.65
C PHE A 206 -20.07 17.62 2.79
N THR A 207 -20.78 17.43 1.68
CA THR A 207 -22.24 17.56 1.55
C THR A 207 -22.85 16.36 0.79
N ARG A 208 -24.16 16.39 0.49
CA ARG A 208 -24.78 15.36 -0.38
C ARG A 208 -24.27 15.41 -1.81
N SER A 209 -23.91 16.59 -2.31
CA SER A 209 -23.35 16.77 -3.66
C SER A 209 -21.85 16.47 -3.70
N ASN A 210 -21.15 16.60 -2.57
CA ASN A 210 -19.74 16.26 -2.42
C ASN A 210 -19.52 15.38 -1.18
N PRO A 211 -19.71 14.06 -1.27
CA PRO A 211 -19.56 13.16 -0.13
C PRO A 211 -18.12 13.12 0.39
N ARG A 212 -17.93 12.55 1.57
CA ARG A 212 -16.64 12.42 2.25
C ARG A 212 -15.65 11.64 1.38
N GLU A 213 -14.54 12.28 1.01
CA GLU A 213 -13.43 11.67 0.30
C GLU A 213 -12.16 11.65 1.15
N GLN A 214 -11.43 10.53 1.10
CA GLN A 214 -10.19 10.36 1.87
C GLN A 214 -8.97 10.83 1.08
N GLN A 215 -7.94 11.23 1.81
CA GLN A 215 -6.70 11.74 1.25
C GLN A 215 -5.64 10.64 1.09
N ASN A 216 -4.97 10.65 -0.06
CA ASN A 216 -3.71 9.96 -0.25
C ASN A 216 -2.56 10.89 0.13
N LEU A 217 -1.68 10.49 1.06
CA LEU A 217 -0.55 11.30 1.46
C LEU A 217 0.62 11.26 0.47
N LEU A 218 0.63 10.28 -0.43
CA LEU A 218 1.72 10.04 -1.38
C LEU A 218 1.36 10.45 -2.80
N SER A 219 2.38 10.68 -3.63
CA SER A 219 2.19 10.72 -5.07
C SER A 219 1.59 9.39 -5.54
N SER A 220 0.77 9.41 -6.59
CA SER A 220 0.13 8.18 -7.08
C SER A 220 1.03 7.37 -8.00
N PHE A 221 2.15 7.94 -8.47
CA PHE A 221 3.00 7.33 -9.49
C PHE A 221 3.96 6.31 -8.89
N VAL A 222 4.31 5.29 -9.68
CA VAL A 222 5.45 4.42 -9.33
C VAL A 222 6.72 5.21 -9.62
N ASP A 223 7.16 6.01 -8.66
CA ASP A 223 8.27 6.95 -8.81
C ASP A 223 9.32 6.85 -7.68
N GLY A 224 9.15 5.92 -6.75
CA GLY A 224 10.05 5.74 -5.62
C GLY A 224 9.85 6.79 -4.53
N SER A 225 8.66 7.36 -4.39
CA SER A 225 8.29 8.25 -3.30
C SER A 225 8.51 7.61 -1.92
N ASN A 226 8.43 6.28 -1.82
CA ASN A 226 8.80 5.53 -0.61
C ASN A 226 10.32 5.55 -0.30
N VAL A 227 11.15 5.83 -1.30
CA VAL A 227 12.61 6.03 -1.15
C VAL A 227 12.93 7.51 -0.93
N TYR A 228 12.32 8.40 -1.71
CA TYR A 228 12.71 9.81 -1.79
C TYR A 228 11.86 10.77 -0.96
N GLY A 229 10.60 10.42 -0.70
CA GLY A 229 9.59 11.27 -0.08
C GLY A 229 8.57 11.79 -1.09
N SER A 230 7.41 12.21 -0.56
CA SER A 230 6.32 12.85 -1.31
C SER A 230 6.21 14.37 -1.08
N ASN A 231 7.20 14.96 -0.39
CA ASN A 231 7.32 16.41 -0.20
C ASN A 231 8.80 16.83 -0.08
N GLU A 232 9.07 18.11 -0.33
CA GLU A 232 10.44 18.67 -0.34
C GLU A 232 11.14 18.62 1.02
N GLU A 233 10.40 18.63 2.13
CA GLU A 233 10.98 18.53 3.47
C GLU A 233 11.59 17.15 3.72
N THR A 234 10.87 16.09 3.36
CA THR A 234 11.37 14.71 3.44
C THR A 234 12.60 14.53 2.57
N VAL A 235 12.61 15.04 1.33
CA VAL A 235 13.80 14.95 0.45
C VAL A 235 15.00 15.67 1.07
N ARG A 236 14.82 16.90 1.56
CA ARG A 236 15.89 17.66 2.25
C ARG A 236 16.42 16.93 3.48
N ARG A 237 15.56 16.23 4.22
CA ARG A 237 15.94 15.43 5.38
C ARG A 237 16.77 14.21 4.98
N LEU A 238 16.36 13.49 3.94
CA LEU A 238 16.95 12.22 3.52
C LEU A 238 18.16 12.36 2.59
N ARG A 239 18.32 13.48 1.90
CA ARG A 239 19.41 13.71 0.94
C ARG A 239 20.64 14.33 1.61
N ASP A 240 21.81 13.86 1.21
CA ASP A 240 23.08 14.53 1.50
C ASP A 240 23.24 15.71 0.54
N SER A 241 23.22 16.92 1.10
CA SER A 241 23.25 18.17 0.35
C SER A 241 24.57 18.42 -0.38
N LYS A 242 25.62 17.63 -0.12
CA LYS A 242 26.97 17.91 -0.64
C LYS A 242 27.36 17.09 -1.86
N ASN A 243 26.71 15.96 -2.11
CA ASN A 243 27.21 14.98 -3.09
C ASN A 243 26.11 14.30 -3.93
N GLY A 244 24.85 14.71 -3.76
CA GLY A 244 23.71 14.17 -4.51
C GLY A 244 23.28 12.78 -4.07
N LYS A 245 23.90 12.20 -3.03
CA LYS A 245 23.54 10.90 -2.45
C LYS A 245 22.36 11.04 -1.48
N MET A 246 21.75 9.91 -1.17
CA MET A 246 20.90 9.74 0.00
C MET A 246 21.77 9.51 1.24
N LYS A 247 21.37 10.09 2.38
CA LYS A 247 22.02 9.87 3.68
C LYS A 247 21.89 8.40 4.08
N THR A 248 22.94 7.87 4.70
CA THR A 248 22.98 6.54 5.29
C THR A 248 23.53 6.62 6.71
N SER A 249 23.24 5.61 7.53
CA SER A 249 23.91 5.37 8.80
C SER A 249 25.04 4.33 8.62
N SER A 250 25.68 3.92 9.73
CA SER A 250 26.77 2.93 9.70
C SER A 250 26.36 1.65 8.96
N GLY A 251 27.29 1.10 8.16
CA GLY A 251 27.03 -0.10 7.34
C GLY A 251 26.12 0.15 6.14
N ASP A 252 26.03 1.40 5.65
CA ASP A 252 25.15 1.81 4.54
C ASP A 252 23.69 1.38 4.76
N LEU A 253 23.24 1.45 6.02
CA LEU A 253 21.84 1.29 6.39
C LEU A 253 21.12 2.64 6.25
N LEU A 254 19.79 2.61 6.33
CA LEU A 254 18.98 3.82 6.31
C LEU A 254 19.36 4.78 7.47
N PRO A 255 19.13 6.09 7.32
CA PRO A 255 19.44 7.06 8.36
C PRO A 255 18.51 6.91 9.58
N ARG A 256 18.89 7.52 10.70
CA ARG A 256 18.08 7.57 11.92
C ARG A 256 16.85 8.45 11.72
N GLY A 257 15.68 7.92 12.04
CA GLY A 257 14.42 8.65 12.08
C GLY A 257 14.13 9.27 13.43
N ASN A 258 13.15 10.17 13.41
CA ASN A 258 12.57 10.78 14.61
C ASN A 258 11.38 9.97 15.16
N ASP A 259 11.04 8.86 14.51
CA ASP A 259 10.02 7.92 14.96
C ASP A 259 10.50 7.20 16.23
N ASP A 260 9.62 7.13 17.22
CA ASP A 260 9.81 6.47 18.51
C ASP A 260 8.88 5.25 18.67
N SER A 261 8.11 4.90 17.65
CA SER A 261 7.14 3.82 17.67
C SER A 261 7.74 2.42 17.54
N CYS A 262 9.03 2.27 17.25
CA CYS A 262 9.65 0.95 17.11
C CYS A 262 9.93 0.28 18.46
N ILE A 263 9.97 -1.05 18.45
CA ILE A 263 10.53 -1.84 19.54
C ILE A 263 12.05 -1.80 19.39
N LEU A 264 12.71 -0.98 20.22
CA LEU A 264 14.15 -0.73 20.12
C LEU A 264 14.92 -1.40 21.27
N PRO A 265 15.96 -2.19 20.98
CA PRO A 265 16.98 -2.49 21.98
C PRO A 265 17.88 -1.27 22.24
N LYS A 266 18.67 -1.33 23.31
CA LYS A 266 19.52 -0.22 23.76
C LYS A 266 20.45 0.25 22.63
N ASN A 267 20.53 1.57 22.43
CA ASN A 267 21.35 2.25 21.40
C ASN A 267 20.95 2.00 19.94
N LYS A 268 19.74 1.49 19.65
CA LYS A 268 19.18 1.44 18.29
C LYS A 268 18.18 2.57 18.04
N PHE A 269 17.67 2.65 16.82
CA PHE A 269 16.72 3.66 16.38
C PHE A 269 15.78 3.13 15.30
N CYS A 270 14.61 3.75 15.15
CA CYS A 270 13.77 3.60 13.96
C CYS A 270 14.48 4.18 12.74
N PHE A 271 14.45 3.48 11.61
CA PHE A 271 14.98 4.00 10.35
C PHE A 271 14.05 5.09 9.77
N ASP A 272 14.64 6.04 9.05
CA ASP A 272 13.93 7.05 8.25
C ASP A 272 14.03 6.71 6.75
N ALA A 273 12.97 7.01 6.01
CA ALA A 273 12.90 6.82 4.57
C ALA A 273 11.85 7.78 3.97
N GLY A 274 11.60 7.66 2.66
CA GLY A 274 10.58 8.46 1.98
C GLY A 274 9.16 8.18 2.47
N ASP A 275 8.92 7.00 3.04
CA ASP A 275 7.66 6.60 3.67
C ASP A 275 7.85 6.25 5.16
N GLU A 276 6.91 6.69 6.00
CA GLU A 276 6.96 6.52 7.46
C GLU A 276 6.82 5.06 7.92
N ARG A 277 6.24 4.18 7.10
CA ARG A 277 5.99 2.77 7.44
C ARG A 277 7.20 1.88 7.21
N VAL A 278 8.37 2.45 6.95
CA VAL A 278 9.62 1.72 6.63
C VAL A 278 9.99 0.65 7.66
N ASN A 279 9.67 0.85 8.94
CA ASN A 279 10.03 -0.07 10.03
C ASN A 279 9.01 -1.21 10.26
N VAL A 280 7.89 -1.23 9.53
CA VAL A 280 6.76 -2.10 9.88
C VAL A 280 7.07 -3.59 9.73
N PHE A 281 7.97 -3.97 8.81
CA PHE A 281 8.43 -5.36 8.68
C PHE A 281 9.87 -5.36 8.16
N PRO A 282 10.76 -6.26 8.62
CA PRO A 282 12.18 -6.19 8.26
C PRO A 282 12.41 -6.35 6.75
N GLY A 283 11.64 -7.21 6.07
CA GLY A 283 11.74 -7.33 4.61
C GLY A 283 11.46 -6.00 3.88
N LEU A 284 10.60 -5.14 4.45
CA LEU A 284 10.27 -3.83 3.89
C LEU A 284 11.46 -2.90 4.05
N THR A 285 11.96 -2.75 5.28
CA THR A 285 13.16 -1.95 5.58
C THR A 285 14.36 -2.39 4.74
N ALA A 286 14.51 -3.69 4.50
CA ALA A 286 15.55 -4.23 3.65
C ALA A 286 15.42 -3.74 2.19
N LEU A 287 14.22 -3.74 1.62
CA LEU A 287 14.00 -3.19 0.26
C LEU A 287 14.25 -1.68 0.20
N HIS A 288 13.80 -0.90 1.18
CA HIS A 288 14.17 0.53 1.27
C HIS A 288 15.69 0.72 1.28
N THR A 289 16.40 -0.06 2.10
CA THR A 289 17.87 -0.05 2.16
C THR A 289 18.51 -0.38 0.81
N VAL A 290 17.99 -1.41 0.12
CA VAL A 290 18.48 -1.82 -1.20
C VAL A 290 18.36 -0.68 -2.22
N PHE A 291 17.22 0.02 -2.27
CA PHE A 291 17.02 1.08 -3.26
C PHE A 291 17.76 2.38 -2.92
N VAL A 292 17.98 2.68 -1.64
CA VAL A 292 18.89 3.77 -1.21
C VAL A 292 20.33 3.47 -1.62
N ARG A 293 20.80 2.23 -1.42
CA ARG A 293 22.13 1.80 -1.87
C ARG A 293 22.26 1.82 -3.39
N LEU A 294 21.23 1.40 -4.13
CA LEU A 294 21.21 1.50 -5.60
C LEU A 294 21.35 2.95 -6.06
N HIS A 295 20.61 3.88 -5.44
CA HIS A 295 20.76 5.31 -5.72
C HIS A 295 22.20 5.78 -5.49
N ASN A 296 22.77 5.48 -4.32
CA ASN A 296 24.13 5.90 -3.98
C ASN A 296 25.20 5.26 -4.86
N TYR A 297 24.97 4.04 -5.34
CA TYR A 297 25.81 3.38 -6.35
C TYR A 297 25.81 4.18 -7.66
N ILE A 298 24.63 4.54 -8.18
CA ILE A 298 24.49 5.29 -9.43
C ILE A 298 25.16 6.67 -9.31
N VAL A 299 24.89 7.39 -8.21
CA VAL A 299 25.52 8.70 -7.94
C VAL A 299 27.04 8.57 -7.91
N THR A 300 27.58 7.56 -7.24
CA THR A 300 29.03 7.33 -7.16
C THR A 300 29.66 7.08 -8.53
N ASP A 301 28.98 6.35 -9.41
CA ASP A 301 29.44 6.12 -10.79
C ASP A 301 29.39 7.40 -11.63
N PHE A 302 28.32 8.18 -11.52
CA PHE A 302 28.18 9.46 -12.22
C PHE A 302 29.18 10.50 -11.75
N THR A 303 29.48 10.60 -10.45
CA THR A 303 30.53 11.52 -9.96
C THR A 303 31.89 11.23 -10.60
N LYS A 304 32.19 9.96 -10.93
CA LYS A 304 33.46 9.58 -11.57
C LYS A 304 33.51 9.96 -13.06
N HIS A 305 32.41 9.79 -13.77
CA HIS A 305 32.38 9.89 -15.24
C HIS A 305 31.82 11.22 -15.75
N ASN A 306 31.05 11.96 -14.94
CA ASN A 306 30.36 13.20 -15.32
C ASN A 306 30.86 14.37 -14.46
N ARG A 307 32.11 14.79 -14.64
CA ARG A 307 32.78 15.79 -13.77
C ARG A 307 32.13 17.16 -13.72
N ARG A 308 31.29 17.51 -14.70
CA ARG A 308 30.57 18.78 -14.79
C ARG A 308 29.19 18.76 -14.12
N TRP A 309 28.71 17.60 -13.65
CA TRP A 309 27.40 17.51 -13.01
C TRP A 309 27.49 18.00 -11.57
N ASN A 310 26.59 18.90 -11.19
CA ASN A 310 26.40 19.29 -9.80
C ASN A 310 25.60 18.22 -9.03
N GLU A 311 25.54 18.38 -7.71
CA GLU A 311 24.86 17.50 -6.78
C GLU A 311 23.36 17.36 -7.07
N GLU A 312 22.71 18.41 -7.59
CA GLU A 312 21.30 18.36 -8.03
C GLU A 312 21.10 17.45 -9.22
N ARG A 313 21.92 17.62 -10.25
CA ARG A 313 21.84 16.79 -11.44
C ARG A 313 22.14 15.32 -11.13
N LEU A 314 23.15 15.06 -10.29
CA LEU A 314 23.49 13.71 -9.83
C LEU A 314 22.29 13.03 -9.16
N PHE A 315 21.66 13.73 -8.20
CA PHE A 315 20.49 13.23 -7.49
C PHE A 315 19.31 12.95 -8.42
N GLN A 316 18.96 13.90 -9.30
CA GLN A 316 17.78 13.77 -10.16
C GLN A 316 17.94 12.69 -11.24
N GLU A 317 19.13 12.52 -11.83
CA GLU A 317 19.39 11.45 -12.80
C GLU A 317 19.36 10.07 -12.12
N ALA A 318 19.97 9.94 -10.93
CA ALA A 318 19.89 8.70 -10.16
C ALA A 318 18.45 8.38 -9.73
N ARG A 319 17.70 9.36 -9.23
CA ARG A 319 16.26 9.24 -8.90
C ARG A 319 15.47 8.77 -10.12
N LYS A 320 15.63 9.43 -11.27
CA LYS A 320 14.94 9.10 -12.52
C LYS A 320 15.21 7.65 -12.96
N ILE A 321 16.46 7.18 -12.86
CA ILE A 321 16.82 5.79 -13.18
C ILE A 321 16.19 4.79 -12.20
N VAL A 322 16.25 5.07 -10.90
CA VAL A 322 15.63 4.21 -9.88
C VAL A 322 14.12 4.13 -10.07
N SER A 323 13.43 5.26 -10.31
CA SER A 323 11.99 5.27 -10.63
C SER A 323 11.68 4.38 -11.85
N ALA A 324 12.49 4.49 -12.92
CA ALA A 324 12.32 3.67 -14.12
C ALA A 324 12.52 2.17 -13.86
N ILE A 325 13.49 1.82 -13.01
CA ILE A 325 13.73 0.44 -12.57
C ILE A 325 12.54 -0.10 -11.76
N LEU A 326 11.99 0.70 -10.84
CA LEU A 326 10.80 0.32 -10.06
C LEU A 326 9.58 0.08 -10.96
N GLN A 327 9.35 0.95 -11.95
CA GLN A 327 8.31 0.78 -12.96
C GLN A 327 8.52 -0.51 -13.76
N ARG A 328 9.73 -0.73 -14.27
CA ARG A 328 10.05 -1.93 -15.04
C ARG A 328 9.83 -3.20 -14.22
N ILE A 329 10.43 -3.33 -13.04
CA ILE A 329 10.30 -4.53 -12.20
C ILE A 329 8.83 -4.78 -11.87
N THR A 330 8.10 -3.72 -11.50
CA THR A 330 6.67 -3.83 -11.19
C THR A 330 5.90 -4.43 -12.36
N TYR A 331 6.05 -3.91 -13.58
CA TYR A 331 5.20 -4.32 -14.70
C TYR A 331 5.70 -5.56 -15.45
N THR A 332 6.99 -5.91 -15.35
CA THR A 332 7.59 -7.02 -16.09
C THR A 332 7.91 -8.25 -15.25
N GLU A 333 8.06 -8.09 -13.94
CA GLU A 333 8.40 -9.20 -13.04
C GLU A 333 7.30 -9.42 -11.99
N PHE A 334 6.76 -8.37 -11.37
CA PHE A 334 5.75 -8.51 -10.30
C PHE A 334 4.32 -8.73 -10.83
N LEU A 335 3.81 -7.84 -11.67
CA LEU A 335 2.43 -7.94 -12.17
C LEU A 335 2.12 -9.25 -12.91
N PRO A 336 3.02 -9.87 -13.68
CA PRO A 336 2.79 -11.20 -14.26
C PRO A 336 2.60 -12.33 -13.25
N GLU A 337 3.10 -12.20 -12.02
CA GLU A 337 2.85 -13.19 -10.95
C GLU A 337 1.50 -12.93 -10.26
N VAL A 338 1.00 -11.70 -10.33
CA VAL A 338 -0.21 -11.27 -9.62
C VAL A 338 -1.46 -11.36 -10.49
N LEU A 339 -1.37 -10.89 -11.73
CA LEU A 339 -2.50 -10.78 -12.66
C LEU A 339 -2.47 -11.91 -13.69
N SER A 340 -3.65 -12.36 -14.10
CA SER A 340 -3.74 -13.31 -15.19
C SER A 340 -3.19 -12.71 -16.49
N ASP A 341 -2.66 -13.57 -17.37
CA ASP A 341 -2.20 -13.15 -18.69
C ASP A 341 -3.30 -12.43 -19.50
N ALA A 342 -4.55 -12.87 -19.37
CA ALA A 342 -5.70 -12.24 -20.00
C ALA A 342 -5.90 -10.80 -19.50
N THR A 343 -5.77 -10.56 -18.20
CA THR A 343 -5.83 -9.22 -17.61
C THR A 343 -4.66 -8.36 -18.07
N MET A 344 -3.44 -8.90 -18.05
CA MET A 344 -2.23 -8.20 -18.53
C MET A 344 -2.37 -7.72 -19.97
N ASN A 345 -2.97 -8.56 -20.83
CA ASN A 345 -3.24 -8.23 -22.23
C ASN A 345 -4.38 -7.20 -22.36
N LYS A 346 -5.52 -7.42 -21.68
CA LYS A 346 -6.71 -6.55 -21.72
C LYS A 346 -6.37 -5.10 -21.36
N TYR A 347 -5.53 -4.91 -20.35
CA TYR A 347 -5.12 -3.60 -19.86
C TYR A 347 -3.76 -3.12 -20.41
N LYS A 348 -3.19 -3.83 -21.40
CA LYS A 348 -1.93 -3.46 -22.09
C LYS A 348 -0.75 -3.21 -21.13
N LEU A 349 -0.65 -4.01 -20.07
CA LEU A 349 0.30 -3.81 -18.98
C LEU A 349 1.71 -4.33 -19.32
N LYS A 350 1.82 -5.29 -20.25
CA LYS A 350 3.11 -5.84 -20.69
C LYS A 350 4.03 -4.74 -21.26
N GLU A 351 5.33 -4.88 -21.01
CA GLU A 351 6.36 -4.01 -21.60
C GLU A 351 6.33 -4.08 -23.13
N GLY A 352 6.56 -2.94 -23.79
CA GLY A 352 6.61 -2.89 -25.24
C GLY A 352 6.33 -1.49 -25.79
N ASN A 353 6.44 -1.33 -27.11
CA ASN A 353 6.23 -0.05 -27.80
C ASN A 353 4.74 0.36 -27.89
N ASN A 354 3.89 -0.13 -26.99
CA ASN A 354 2.46 0.17 -26.93
C ASN A 354 2.11 1.33 -25.98
N TYR A 355 3.09 1.85 -25.25
CA TYR A 355 2.89 3.02 -24.39
C TYR A 355 2.58 4.28 -25.21
N GLN A 356 1.50 4.95 -24.83
CA GLN A 356 1.16 6.28 -25.29
C GLN A 356 0.56 7.04 -24.12
N TYR A 357 1.18 8.16 -23.74
CA TYR A 357 0.65 9.04 -22.72
C TYR A 357 -0.75 9.53 -23.12
N ASN A 358 -1.71 9.44 -22.21
CA ASN A 358 -3.04 9.96 -22.40
C ASN A 358 -3.39 10.93 -21.26
N SER A 359 -3.32 12.23 -21.56
CA SER A 359 -3.64 13.30 -20.60
C SER A 359 -5.09 13.28 -20.10
N ARG A 360 -5.99 12.47 -20.69
CA ARG A 360 -7.37 12.26 -20.22
C ARG A 360 -7.48 11.17 -19.14
N VAL A 361 -6.50 10.28 -19.04
CA VAL A 361 -6.45 9.26 -17.98
C VAL A 361 -6.09 9.91 -16.66
N ASN A 362 -6.85 9.59 -15.60
CA ASN A 362 -6.58 10.08 -14.25
C ASN A 362 -5.74 9.03 -13.50
N PRO A 363 -4.45 9.31 -13.21
CA PRO A 363 -3.55 8.37 -12.54
C PRO A 363 -3.77 8.26 -11.03
N SER A 364 -4.58 9.11 -10.39
CA SER A 364 -4.81 9.06 -8.93
C SER A 364 -5.21 7.65 -8.49
N ILE A 365 -4.81 7.24 -7.29
CA ILE A 365 -5.20 5.92 -6.78
C ILE A 365 -6.70 5.86 -6.48
N ALA A 366 -7.35 4.79 -6.90
CA ALA A 366 -8.75 4.53 -6.58
C ALA A 366 -8.92 4.07 -5.13
N SER A 367 -9.93 4.58 -4.43
CA SER A 367 -10.21 4.20 -3.04
C SER A 367 -10.39 2.68 -2.87
N VAL A 368 -11.07 2.02 -3.82
CA VAL A 368 -11.26 0.55 -3.77
C VAL A 368 -9.95 -0.23 -3.97
N PHE A 369 -8.99 0.33 -4.72
CA PHE A 369 -7.68 -0.28 -4.88
C PHE A 369 -6.89 -0.22 -3.57
N ALA A 370 -6.76 0.98 -2.98
CA ALA A 370 -6.00 1.21 -1.75
C ALA A 370 -6.61 0.53 -0.51
N THR A 371 -7.94 0.45 -0.46
CA THR A 371 -8.66 0.03 0.75
C THR A 371 -9.10 -1.43 0.71
N ALA A 372 -9.16 -2.07 -0.46
CA ALA A 372 -9.58 -3.46 -0.59
C ALA A 372 -8.70 -4.27 -1.54
N ALA A 373 -8.69 -3.95 -2.83
CA ALA A 373 -8.18 -4.88 -3.84
C ALA A 373 -6.68 -5.15 -3.74
N PHE A 374 -5.86 -4.12 -3.51
CA PHE A 374 -4.43 -4.33 -3.38
C PHE A 374 -4.07 -4.98 -2.03
N ARG A 375 -4.99 -4.95 -1.03
CA ARG A 375 -4.80 -5.56 0.30
C ARG A 375 -4.78 -7.08 0.32
N TYR A 376 -4.98 -7.73 -0.83
CA TYR A 376 -4.86 -9.19 -0.95
C TYR A 376 -3.51 -9.72 -0.43
N GLY A 377 -2.43 -8.92 -0.56
CA GLY A 377 -1.10 -9.31 -0.11
C GLY A 377 -1.00 -9.61 1.40
N HIS A 378 -1.99 -9.19 2.19
CA HIS A 378 -2.05 -9.54 3.61
C HIS A 378 -2.24 -11.03 3.87
N SER A 379 -2.85 -11.80 2.95
CA SER A 379 -2.94 -13.26 3.10
C SER A 379 -1.63 -13.97 2.77
N LEU A 380 -0.66 -13.28 2.14
CA LEU A 380 0.64 -13.84 1.78
C LEU A 380 1.65 -13.78 2.93
N ILE A 381 1.33 -13.10 4.03
CA ILE A 381 2.24 -12.89 5.17
C ILE A 381 2.43 -14.23 5.91
N PRO A 382 3.68 -14.73 6.03
CA PRO A 382 3.96 -16.00 6.69
C PRO A 382 3.88 -15.90 8.21
N ASP A 383 3.74 -17.05 8.86
CA ASP A 383 3.81 -17.17 10.32
C ASP A 383 5.20 -16.81 10.90
N PHE A 384 6.26 -16.99 10.13
CA PHE A 384 7.63 -16.73 10.56
C PHE A 384 8.57 -16.48 9.38
N LEU A 385 9.70 -15.82 9.67
CA LEU A 385 10.89 -15.80 8.82
C LEU A 385 12.00 -16.63 9.48
N VAL A 386 12.94 -17.17 8.71
CA VAL A 386 14.15 -17.81 9.25
C VAL A 386 15.32 -16.84 9.10
N ILE A 387 15.71 -16.19 10.19
CA ILE A 387 16.77 -15.17 10.23
C ILE A 387 17.95 -15.75 11.01
N ASP A 388 19.14 -15.71 10.41
CA ASP A 388 20.38 -16.31 10.92
C ASP A 388 20.21 -17.77 11.34
N GLY A 389 19.45 -18.52 10.54
CA GLY A 389 19.15 -19.94 10.78
C GLY A 389 18.09 -20.21 11.86
N LYS A 390 17.49 -19.17 12.45
CA LYS A 390 16.48 -19.30 13.51
C LYS A 390 15.09 -18.87 13.04
N PRO A 391 14.03 -19.67 13.25
CA PRO A 391 12.67 -19.24 12.98
C PRO A 391 12.24 -18.15 13.97
N VAL A 392 11.80 -17.00 13.45
CA VAL A 392 11.28 -15.87 14.21
C VAL A 392 9.84 -15.62 13.78
N LYS A 393 8.90 -15.76 14.71
CA LYS A 393 7.48 -15.52 14.46
C LYS A 393 7.23 -14.09 14.00
N SER A 394 6.32 -13.92 13.04
CA SER A 394 6.03 -12.60 12.46
C SER A 394 5.55 -11.57 13.48
N ARG A 395 4.85 -11.98 14.55
CA ARG A 395 4.47 -11.08 15.66
C ARG A 395 5.66 -10.37 16.33
N LEU A 396 6.86 -10.95 16.27
CA LEU A 396 8.09 -10.39 16.86
C LEU A 396 8.87 -9.49 15.89
N LEU A 397 8.50 -9.54 14.60
CA LEU A 397 9.18 -8.80 13.53
C LEU A 397 8.56 -7.42 13.29
N PHE A 398 7.28 -7.23 13.63
CA PHE A 398 6.60 -5.97 13.39
C PHE A 398 7.22 -4.83 14.19
N ASN A 399 7.48 -3.70 13.52
CA ASN A 399 8.08 -2.50 14.12
C ASN A 399 9.39 -2.76 14.88
N ASN A 400 10.15 -3.79 14.48
CA ASN A 400 11.38 -4.20 15.15
C ASN A 400 12.59 -4.10 14.19
N PRO A 401 13.31 -2.97 14.17
CA PRO A 401 14.42 -2.75 13.24
C PRO A 401 15.70 -3.53 13.61
N GLU A 402 15.74 -4.23 14.76
CA GLU A 402 16.94 -4.96 15.21
C GLU A 402 17.45 -5.93 14.15
N PHE A 403 16.55 -6.68 13.50
CA PHE A 403 16.89 -7.67 12.48
C PHE A 403 17.58 -7.08 11.24
N ILE A 404 17.50 -5.77 11.03
CA ILE A 404 18.16 -5.10 9.92
C ILE A 404 19.53 -4.59 10.32
N PHE A 405 19.70 -4.12 11.56
CA PHE A 405 21.01 -3.74 12.06
C PHE A 405 21.99 -4.92 12.09
N THR A 406 21.51 -6.13 12.40
CA THR A 406 22.36 -7.31 12.60
C THR A 406 22.32 -8.28 11.43
N SER A 407 21.20 -8.38 10.72
CA SER A 407 20.92 -9.54 9.86
C SER A 407 20.33 -9.18 8.49
N LEU A 408 20.56 -7.97 7.97
CA LEU A 408 20.02 -7.50 6.68
C LEU A 408 20.13 -8.56 5.56
N LYS A 409 21.32 -9.15 5.38
CA LYS A 409 21.54 -10.16 4.33
C LYS A 409 20.71 -11.42 4.58
N SER A 410 20.67 -11.93 5.81
CA SER A 410 19.86 -13.10 6.14
C SER A 410 18.36 -12.82 5.97
N VAL A 411 17.88 -11.61 6.28
CA VAL A 411 16.49 -11.21 6.03
C VAL A 411 16.19 -11.29 4.54
N VAL A 412 17.05 -10.71 3.68
CA VAL A 412 16.84 -10.74 2.22
C VAL A 412 16.91 -12.17 1.67
N GLU A 413 17.90 -12.95 2.09
CA GLU A 413 18.02 -14.37 1.71
C GLU A 413 16.80 -15.18 2.15
N ASN A 414 16.23 -14.87 3.32
CA ASN A 414 15.01 -15.52 3.78
C ASN A 414 13.79 -15.13 2.95
N ILE A 415 13.54 -13.85 2.69
CA ILE A 415 12.37 -13.47 1.90
C ILE A 415 12.45 -13.97 0.46
N LEU A 416 13.65 -14.24 -0.06
CA LEU A 416 13.88 -14.89 -1.34
C LEU A 416 13.59 -16.40 -1.31
N SER A 417 13.85 -17.09 -0.21
CA SER A 417 13.81 -18.56 -0.15
C SER A 417 12.59 -19.13 0.56
N ASN A 418 12.09 -18.45 1.58
CA ASN A 418 10.92 -18.84 2.36
C ASN A 418 9.66 -18.68 1.48
N PRO A 419 8.79 -19.69 1.41
CA PRO A 419 7.50 -19.53 0.74
C PRO A 419 6.62 -18.51 1.47
N ALA A 420 5.88 -17.72 0.70
CA ALA A 420 4.74 -16.95 1.22
C ALA A 420 3.60 -17.91 1.61
N GLU A 421 2.64 -17.43 2.41
CA GLU A 421 1.34 -18.10 2.54
C GLU A 421 0.57 -18.00 1.22
N LEU A 422 -0.37 -18.91 1.00
CA LEU A 422 -1.20 -18.98 -0.20
C LEU A 422 -2.13 -17.77 -0.27
N ARG A 423 -2.31 -17.19 -1.46
CA ARG A 423 -3.40 -16.23 -1.65
C ARG A 423 -4.72 -16.97 -1.73
N ASP A 424 -5.45 -16.92 -0.62
CA ASP A 424 -6.83 -17.35 -0.50
C ASP A 424 -7.55 -16.53 0.58
N ARG A 425 -8.72 -16.98 1.04
CA ARG A 425 -9.46 -16.29 2.09
C ARG A 425 -8.81 -16.39 3.48
N PHE A 426 -7.91 -17.33 3.73
CA PHE A 426 -7.33 -17.55 5.05
C PHE A 426 -6.15 -16.59 5.27
N MET A 427 -5.85 -16.29 6.53
CA MET A 427 -4.76 -15.36 6.88
C MET A 427 -4.06 -15.88 8.14
N SER A 428 -2.74 -15.74 8.21
CA SER A 428 -1.95 -16.17 9.36
C SER A 428 -2.48 -15.60 10.69
N SER A 429 -2.45 -16.41 11.76
CA SER A 429 -2.74 -15.96 13.13
C SER A 429 -1.83 -14.83 13.57
N GLU A 430 -0.62 -14.72 13.01
CA GLU A 430 0.28 -13.60 13.27
C GLU A 430 -0.30 -12.25 12.83
N THR A 431 -1.30 -12.25 11.94
CA THR A 431 -1.96 -11.04 11.43
C THR A 431 -3.42 -10.90 11.86
N THR A 432 -4.12 -11.99 12.17
CA THR A 432 -5.54 -11.95 12.60
C THR A 432 -5.71 -12.03 14.11
N GLU A 433 -4.67 -12.42 14.84
CA GLU A 433 -4.71 -12.64 16.30
C GLU A 433 -3.55 -12.00 17.05
N HIS A 434 -2.42 -11.72 16.39
CA HIS A 434 -1.18 -11.27 17.05
C HIS A 434 -0.52 -10.05 16.38
N LEU A 435 -1.26 -9.31 15.54
CA LEU A 435 -0.70 -8.13 14.86
C LEU A 435 -0.30 -7.07 15.91
N PHE A 436 0.96 -6.62 15.88
CA PHE A 436 1.52 -5.65 16.83
C PHE A 436 1.40 -6.03 18.31
N GLU A 437 1.32 -7.34 18.62
CA GLU A 437 1.22 -7.87 19.99
C GLU A 437 2.28 -7.31 20.96
N GLN A 438 3.47 -6.98 20.45
CA GLN A 438 4.60 -6.48 21.23
C GLN A 438 4.51 -4.97 21.56
N GLN A 439 3.44 -4.27 21.16
CA GLN A 439 3.23 -2.83 21.38
C GLN A 439 1.85 -2.56 22.01
N ASP A 440 0.98 -1.83 21.31
CA ASP A 440 -0.34 -1.38 21.80
C ASP A 440 -1.42 -2.47 21.79
N GLY A 441 -1.00 -3.71 21.51
CA GLY A 441 -1.80 -4.90 21.72
C GLY A 441 -1.99 -5.72 20.45
N PRO A 442 -2.42 -6.97 20.61
CA PRO A 442 -2.73 -7.81 19.48
C PRO A 442 -3.97 -7.26 18.76
N PHE A 443 -3.90 -7.16 17.44
CA PHE A 443 -5.00 -6.73 16.58
C PHE A 443 -5.30 -7.75 15.47
N ASP A 444 -6.39 -7.50 14.75
CA ASP A 444 -6.84 -8.30 13.61
C ASP A 444 -6.78 -7.47 12.30
N LEU A 445 -5.79 -7.75 11.45
CA LEU A 445 -5.56 -7.06 10.18
C LEU A 445 -6.76 -7.18 9.22
N ALA A 446 -7.41 -8.33 9.16
CA ALA A 446 -8.56 -8.56 8.28
C ALA A 446 -9.77 -7.74 8.73
N ALA A 447 -10.02 -7.70 10.05
CA ALA A 447 -11.06 -6.83 10.62
C ALA A 447 -10.79 -5.35 10.30
N PHE A 448 -9.54 -4.89 10.38
CA PHE A 448 -9.19 -3.51 10.01
C PHE A 448 -9.39 -3.22 8.53
N ASN A 449 -9.13 -4.16 7.63
CA ASN A 449 -9.39 -3.98 6.19
C ASN A 449 -10.89 -3.81 5.92
N ILE A 450 -11.72 -4.65 6.54
CA ILE A 450 -13.18 -4.59 6.41
C ILE A 450 -13.72 -3.28 7.00
N GLN A 451 -13.28 -2.91 8.20
CA GLN A 451 -13.71 -1.66 8.85
C GLN A 451 -13.27 -0.43 8.05
N ARG A 452 -12.05 -0.42 7.51
CA ARG A 452 -11.54 0.66 6.65
C ARG A 452 -12.35 0.79 5.36
N GLY A 453 -12.79 -0.31 4.75
CA GLY A 453 -13.72 -0.29 3.61
C GLY A 453 -15.03 0.44 3.94
N ARG A 454 -15.59 0.20 5.13
CA ARG A 454 -16.82 0.86 5.61
C ARG A 454 -16.59 2.34 5.93
N ASP A 455 -15.45 2.68 6.54
CA ASP A 455 -15.04 4.07 6.81
C ASP A 455 -14.87 4.88 5.51
N HIS A 456 -14.28 4.27 4.48
CA HIS A 456 -14.08 4.86 3.17
C HIS A 456 -15.35 4.89 2.31
N GLY A 457 -16.48 4.41 2.84
CA GLY A 457 -17.75 4.37 2.12
C GLY A 457 -17.66 3.54 0.85
N LEU A 458 -16.87 2.45 0.84
CA LEU A 458 -16.86 1.54 -0.31
C LEU A 458 -18.26 0.95 -0.51
N PRO A 459 -18.79 0.99 -1.75
CA PRO A 459 -19.99 0.23 -2.13
C PRO A 459 -19.85 -1.27 -1.90
N SER A 460 -20.97 -1.99 -2.06
CA SER A 460 -20.97 -3.44 -1.91
C SER A 460 -20.06 -4.12 -2.93
N TYR A 461 -19.59 -5.32 -2.59
CA TYR A 461 -18.90 -6.22 -3.51
C TYR A 461 -19.59 -6.34 -4.88
N ASN A 462 -20.92 -6.49 -4.90
CA ASN A 462 -21.70 -6.55 -6.15
C ASN A 462 -21.65 -5.27 -6.99
N ALA A 463 -21.52 -4.09 -6.39
CA ALA A 463 -21.39 -2.84 -7.14
C ALA A 463 -20.11 -2.83 -7.97
N PHE A 464 -19.01 -3.36 -7.44
CA PHE A 464 -17.74 -3.48 -8.18
C PHE A 464 -17.74 -4.66 -9.14
N ARG A 465 -18.45 -5.76 -8.84
CA ARG A 465 -18.69 -6.82 -9.84
C ARG A 465 -19.40 -6.26 -11.07
N LYS A 466 -20.43 -5.43 -10.88
CA LYS A 466 -21.14 -4.74 -11.96
C LYS A 466 -20.21 -3.82 -12.75
N LEU A 467 -19.38 -3.01 -12.10
CA LEU A 467 -18.35 -2.19 -12.75
C LEU A 467 -17.46 -3.05 -13.66
N CYS A 468 -17.02 -4.20 -13.17
CA CYS A 468 -16.16 -5.14 -13.87
C CYS A 468 -16.88 -6.05 -14.87
N LYS A 469 -18.18 -5.82 -15.11
CA LYS A 469 -19.03 -6.65 -15.98
C LYS A 469 -19.07 -8.14 -15.58
N LEU A 470 -18.93 -8.41 -14.29
CA LEU A 470 -19.06 -9.75 -13.70
C LEU A 470 -20.50 -9.96 -13.24
N SER A 471 -20.98 -11.20 -13.34
CA SER A 471 -22.31 -11.58 -12.85
C SER A 471 -22.46 -11.26 -11.36
N PRO A 472 -23.48 -10.50 -10.93
CA PRO A 472 -23.73 -10.23 -9.53
C PRO A 472 -23.98 -11.53 -8.76
N VAL A 473 -23.54 -11.59 -7.50
CA VAL A 473 -23.91 -12.67 -6.59
C VAL A 473 -25.32 -12.40 -6.09
N THR A 474 -26.24 -13.32 -6.36
CA THR A 474 -27.65 -13.23 -5.94
C THR A 474 -27.96 -14.12 -4.74
N LYS A 475 -27.33 -15.30 -4.68
CA LYS A 475 -27.43 -16.25 -3.58
C LYS A 475 -26.09 -16.37 -2.88
N LEU A 476 -26.07 -16.07 -1.58
CA LEU A 476 -24.89 -16.29 -0.75
C LEU A 476 -24.71 -17.78 -0.46
N THR A 477 -23.47 -18.23 -0.50
CA THR A 477 -23.02 -19.56 -0.06
C THR A 477 -22.01 -19.39 1.09
N SER A 478 -21.78 -20.46 1.86
CA SER A 478 -20.77 -20.44 2.92
C SER A 478 -19.39 -20.16 2.30
N PRO A 479 -18.53 -19.34 2.94
CA PRO A 479 -18.69 -18.75 4.28
C PRO A 479 -19.45 -17.41 4.32
N LEU A 480 -19.78 -16.81 3.17
CA LEU A 480 -20.45 -15.50 3.14
C LEU A 480 -21.87 -15.53 3.70
N SER A 481 -22.62 -16.61 3.44
CA SER A 481 -23.98 -16.80 3.97
C SER A 481 -24.05 -16.87 5.50
N ASP A 482 -22.93 -17.20 6.13
CA ASP A 482 -22.87 -17.48 7.56
C ASP A 482 -22.78 -16.18 8.37
N VAL A 483 -22.39 -15.07 7.71
CA VAL A 483 -22.23 -13.76 8.35
C VAL A 483 -23.04 -12.64 7.70
N TYR A 484 -23.30 -12.68 6.39
CA TYR A 484 -24.04 -11.64 5.69
C TYR A 484 -25.49 -12.06 5.41
N SER A 485 -26.43 -11.14 5.61
CA SER A 485 -27.87 -11.40 5.37
C SER A 485 -28.29 -11.20 3.91
N SER A 486 -27.45 -10.53 3.11
CA SER A 486 -27.65 -10.21 1.69
C SER A 486 -26.32 -10.14 0.96
N ALA A 487 -26.29 -10.48 -0.33
CA ALA A 487 -25.10 -10.32 -1.15
C ALA A 487 -24.66 -8.85 -1.30
N ASP A 488 -25.61 -7.91 -1.17
CA ASP A 488 -25.31 -6.47 -1.17
C ASP A 488 -24.77 -5.96 0.19
N ASP A 489 -24.66 -6.86 1.18
CA ASP A 489 -24.00 -6.55 2.45
C ASP A 489 -22.51 -6.85 2.43
N VAL A 490 -22.03 -7.66 1.48
CA VAL A 490 -20.65 -8.16 1.44
C VAL A 490 -19.66 -7.00 1.25
N ASP A 491 -18.73 -6.87 2.19
CA ASP A 491 -17.63 -5.91 2.11
C ASP A 491 -16.64 -6.35 1.02
N VAL A 492 -16.08 -5.39 0.27
CA VAL A 492 -15.29 -5.68 -0.95
C VAL A 492 -14.07 -6.54 -0.67
N PHE A 493 -13.36 -6.30 0.44
CA PHE A 493 -12.21 -7.11 0.85
C PHE A 493 -12.62 -8.57 1.06
N ALA A 494 -13.61 -8.82 1.92
CA ALA A 494 -14.12 -10.16 2.19
C ALA A 494 -14.62 -10.87 0.94
N GLY A 495 -15.42 -10.19 0.11
CA GLY A 495 -15.96 -10.75 -1.12
C GLY A 495 -14.89 -11.11 -2.15
N GLY A 496 -13.92 -10.22 -2.37
CA GLY A 496 -12.84 -10.45 -3.34
C GLY A 496 -11.84 -11.52 -2.91
N MET A 497 -11.61 -11.70 -1.60
CA MET A 497 -10.73 -12.74 -1.06
C MET A 497 -11.34 -14.15 -1.14
N VAL A 498 -12.67 -14.27 -1.17
CA VAL A 498 -13.37 -15.55 -1.34
C VAL A 498 -13.41 -16.01 -2.80
N GLU A 499 -13.15 -15.11 -3.76
CA GLU A 499 -13.08 -15.50 -5.16
C GLU A 499 -11.87 -16.40 -5.46
N GLU A 500 -12.14 -17.50 -6.14
CA GLU A 500 -11.11 -18.38 -6.68
C GLU A 500 -10.17 -17.63 -7.62
N ASN A 501 -8.89 -17.98 -7.53
CA ASN A 501 -7.81 -17.42 -8.31
C ASN A 501 -8.01 -17.73 -9.79
N LEU A 502 -7.85 -16.73 -10.66
CA LEU A 502 -7.76 -17.01 -12.09
C LEU A 502 -6.51 -17.86 -12.38
N PRO A 503 -6.52 -18.72 -13.41
CA PRO A 503 -5.35 -19.51 -13.78
C PRO A 503 -4.11 -18.63 -13.98
N GLY A 504 -3.01 -18.99 -13.31
CA GLY A 504 -1.74 -18.26 -13.36
C GLY A 504 -1.76 -16.88 -12.68
N SER A 505 -2.73 -16.60 -11.82
CA SER A 505 -2.88 -15.32 -11.13
C SER A 505 -3.00 -15.52 -9.63
N GLU A 506 -2.51 -14.54 -8.86
CA GLU A 506 -2.80 -14.44 -7.44
C GLU A 506 -4.10 -13.68 -7.15
N LEU A 507 -4.98 -13.40 -8.13
CA LEU A 507 -6.22 -12.65 -7.89
C LEU A 507 -7.46 -13.34 -8.48
N GLY A 508 -8.59 -13.19 -7.81
CA GLY A 508 -9.90 -13.57 -8.35
C GLY A 508 -10.36 -12.59 -9.45
N PRO A 509 -11.45 -12.88 -10.17
CA PRO A 509 -11.94 -12.04 -11.26
C PRO A 509 -12.11 -10.55 -10.91
N LEU A 510 -12.66 -10.22 -9.74
CA LEU A 510 -12.91 -8.84 -9.32
C LEU A 510 -11.60 -8.10 -9.05
N PHE A 511 -10.70 -8.68 -8.26
CA PHE A 511 -9.43 -8.04 -7.95
C PHE A 511 -8.51 -7.98 -9.17
N ASN A 512 -8.53 -8.97 -10.07
CA ASN A 512 -7.88 -8.86 -11.38
C ASN A 512 -8.34 -7.62 -12.15
N CYS A 513 -9.65 -7.40 -12.23
CA CYS A 513 -10.22 -6.24 -12.90
C CYS A 513 -9.79 -4.92 -12.24
N ILE A 514 -9.95 -4.78 -10.92
CA ILE A 514 -9.65 -3.53 -10.19
C ILE A 514 -8.15 -3.20 -10.24
N VAL A 515 -7.30 -4.19 -9.97
CA VAL A 515 -5.84 -4.03 -9.98
C VAL A 515 -5.36 -3.75 -11.41
N GLY A 516 -5.88 -4.48 -12.42
CA GLY A 516 -5.58 -4.22 -13.82
C GLY A 516 -5.98 -2.82 -14.30
N MET A 517 -7.16 -2.34 -13.90
CA MET A 517 -7.59 -0.95 -14.16
C MET A 517 -6.64 0.08 -13.53
N GLN A 518 -6.29 -0.09 -12.26
CA GLN A 518 -5.42 0.87 -11.58
C GLN A 518 -4.02 0.93 -12.21
N PHE A 519 -3.38 -0.22 -12.48
CA PHE A 519 -2.06 -0.22 -13.13
C PHE A 519 -2.13 0.25 -14.58
N SER A 520 -3.25 0.08 -15.28
CA SER A 520 -3.46 0.74 -16.58
C SER A 520 -3.44 2.25 -16.43
N ASP A 521 -4.18 2.78 -15.45
CA ASP A 521 -4.26 4.23 -15.23
C ASP A 521 -2.90 4.82 -14.80
N LEU A 522 -2.13 4.09 -13.99
CA LEU A 522 -0.77 4.47 -13.61
C LEU A 522 0.21 4.44 -14.78
N LYS A 523 0.09 3.47 -15.69
CA LYS A 523 0.95 3.41 -16.89
C LYS A 523 0.60 4.53 -17.87
N PHE A 524 -0.66 4.64 -18.27
CA PHE A 524 -1.06 5.52 -19.38
C PHE A 524 -1.36 6.96 -18.96
N GLY A 525 -1.58 7.22 -17.66
CA GLY A 525 -1.77 8.54 -17.09
C GLY A 525 -0.47 9.20 -16.59
N ASP A 526 0.69 8.56 -16.78
CA ASP A 526 1.98 9.04 -16.29
C ASP A 526 2.87 9.55 -17.42
N SER A 527 3.00 10.86 -17.58
CA SER A 527 3.81 11.44 -18.67
C SER A 527 5.29 11.07 -18.62
N PHE A 528 5.80 10.70 -17.44
CA PHE A 528 7.18 10.32 -17.17
C PHE A 528 7.38 8.79 -17.12
N TRP A 529 6.40 8.00 -17.58
CA TRP A 529 6.56 6.55 -17.76
C TRP A 529 7.87 6.23 -18.47
N TYR A 530 8.63 5.23 -17.99
CA TYR A 530 10.01 5.02 -18.45
C TYR A 530 10.16 4.73 -19.94
N GLU A 531 9.10 4.28 -20.63
CA GLU A 531 9.07 4.07 -22.09
C GLU A 531 8.61 5.32 -22.88
N THR A 532 8.47 6.48 -22.23
CA THR A 532 8.04 7.71 -22.90
C THR A 532 9.05 8.16 -23.96
N LYS A 533 8.51 8.54 -25.13
CA LYS A 533 9.29 9.06 -26.27
C LYS A 533 9.41 10.57 -26.29
N ASP A 534 8.86 11.25 -25.29
CA ASP A 534 9.02 12.69 -25.13
C ASP A 534 10.51 13.01 -24.89
N LYS A 535 11.12 13.78 -25.79
CA LYS A 535 12.56 14.10 -25.75
C LYS A 535 12.96 14.92 -24.53
N SER A 536 12.03 15.66 -23.92
CA SER A 536 12.32 16.52 -22.76
C SER A 536 12.48 15.73 -21.46
N ARG A 537 11.74 14.62 -21.32
CA ARG A 537 11.65 13.85 -20.07
C ARG A 537 11.96 12.36 -20.22
N GLY A 538 11.98 11.83 -21.44
CA GLY A 538 12.25 10.44 -21.74
C GLY A 538 13.73 10.06 -21.59
N PHE A 539 13.99 8.78 -21.81
CA PHE A 539 15.34 8.24 -21.93
C PHE A 539 15.73 8.12 -23.41
N THR A 540 17.02 8.20 -23.71
CA THR A 540 17.52 7.83 -25.04
C THR A 540 17.33 6.33 -25.28
N ASN A 541 17.37 5.89 -26.54
CA ASN A 541 17.26 4.46 -26.87
C ASN A 541 18.35 3.60 -26.18
N ALA A 542 19.56 4.15 -26.00
CA ALA A 542 20.65 3.44 -25.33
C ALA A 542 20.40 3.32 -23.81
N GLN A 543 19.91 4.40 -23.19
CA GLN A 543 19.52 4.44 -21.79
C GLN A 543 18.35 3.47 -21.50
N LEU A 544 17.32 3.49 -22.36
CA LEU A 544 16.18 2.58 -22.23
C LEU A 544 16.61 1.11 -22.34
N ARG A 545 17.50 0.77 -23.28
CA ARG A 545 18.07 -0.60 -23.37
C ARG A 545 18.84 -1.00 -22.11
N ALA A 546 19.55 -0.07 -21.48
CA ALA A 546 20.24 -0.36 -20.23
C ALA A 546 19.24 -0.68 -19.10
N ILE A 547 18.18 0.12 -18.96
CA ILE A 547 17.11 -0.09 -17.97
C ILE A 547 16.40 -1.42 -18.21
N LYS A 548 16.03 -1.74 -19.46
CA LYS A 548 15.29 -2.97 -19.81
C LYS A 548 16.04 -4.27 -19.47
N ASN A 549 17.36 -4.21 -19.32
CA ASN A 549 18.18 -5.37 -18.95
C ASN A 549 18.31 -5.60 -17.43
N VAL A 550 17.89 -4.65 -16.60
CA VAL A 550 17.98 -4.75 -15.13
C VAL A 550 16.87 -5.64 -14.60
N SER A 551 17.17 -6.59 -13.70
CA SER A 551 16.16 -7.34 -12.96
C SER A 551 16.29 -7.13 -11.46
N LEU A 552 15.24 -7.46 -10.69
CA LEU A 552 15.31 -7.37 -9.22
C LEU A 552 16.43 -8.27 -8.67
N SER A 553 16.56 -9.50 -9.19
CA SER A 553 17.65 -10.40 -8.80
C SER A 553 19.04 -9.78 -9.06
N GLN A 554 19.20 -9.04 -10.15
CA GLN A 554 20.45 -8.38 -10.47
C GLN A 554 20.79 -7.26 -9.49
N ILE A 555 19.81 -6.44 -9.13
CA ILE A 555 19.97 -5.36 -8.14
C ILE A 555 20.36 -5.93 -6.78
N LEU A 556 19.66 -6.97 -6.33
CA LEU A 556 19.95 -7.62 -5.04
C LEU A 556 21.36 -8.20 -5.01
N CYS A 557 21.80 -8.86 -6.08
CA CYS A 557 23.18 -9.32 -6.22
C CYS A 557 24.20 -8.19 -6.11
N GLN A 558 23.94 -7.06 -6.76
CA GLN A 558 24.88 -5.93 -6.83
C GLN A 558 24.96 -5.15 -5.52
N VAL A 559 23.85 -5.03 -4.79
CA VAL A 559 23.74 -4.16 -3.61
C VAL A 559 24.03 -4.89 -2.29
N LEU A 560 23.91 -6.22 -2.28
CA LEU A 560 24.07 -7.05 -1.08
C LEU A 560 25.20 -8.08 -1.20
N ASP A 561 25.99 -8.02 -2.27
CA ASP A 561 27.10 -8.94 -2.56
C ASP A 561 26.69 -10.42 -2.39
N LEU A 562 25.57 -10.79 -3.02
CA LEU A 562 25.10 -12.18 -3.05
C LEU A 562 25.97 -13.00 -4.00
N VAL A 563 26.14 -14.30 -3.71
CA VAL A 563 26.91 -15.22 -4.57
C VAL A 563 26.03 -15.80 -5.68
N ASP A 564 24.81 -16.17 -5.33
CA ASP A 564 23.79 -16.67 -6.24
C ASP A 564 22.39 -16.28 -5.79
N ILE A 565 21.48 -16.27 -6.76
CA ILE A 565 20.07 -15.91 -6.58
C ILE A 565 19.23 -16.63 -7.63
N GLN A 566 17.97 -16.90 -7.33
CA GLN A 566 17.03 -17.43 -8.32
C GLN A 566 16.74 -16.42 -9.44
N LYS A 567 16.39 -16.95 -10.62
CA LYS A 567 16.09 -16.12 -11.80
C LYS A 567 14.90 -15.20 -11.57
N ASN A 568 13.81 -15.75 -11.03
CA ASN A 568 12.64 -14.99 -10.62
C ASN A 568 12.62 -14.92 -9.09
N PRO A 569 12.90 -13.75 -8.49
CA PRO A 569 12.99 -13.60 -7.04
C PRO A 569 11.65 -13.75 -6.33
N PHE A 570 10.52 -13.63 -7.06
CA PHE A 570 9.16 -13.78 -6.53
C PHE A 570 8.70 -15.23 -6.41
N ARG A 571 9.48 -16.19 -6.91
CA ARG A 571 9.21 -17.62 -6.78
C ARG A 571 10.26 -18.30 -5.92
N THR A 572 9.85 -19.32 -5.18
CA THR A 572 10.77 -20.20 -4.46
C THR A 572 11.69 -20.95 -5.43
N VAL A 573 12.78 -21.52 -4.90
CA VAL A 573 13.75 -22.26 -5.72
C VAL A 573 13.14 -23.60 -6.12
N THR A 574 13.06 -23.84 -7.43
CA THR A 574 12.55 -25.09 -8.01
C THR A 574 13.43 -25.54 -9.17
N LYS A 575 13.13 -26.71 -9.78
CA LYS A 575 13.81 -27.15 -11.02
C LYS A 575 13.61 -26.14 -12.16
N GLN A 576 12.48 -25.42 -12.19
CA GLN A 576 12.14 -24.41 -13.18
C GLN A 576 12.67 -23.02 -12.81
N ASN A 577 12.83 -22.72 -11.51
CA ASN A 577 13.37 -21.46 -11.00
C ASN A 577 14.67 -21.68 -10.21
N LYS A 578 15.73 -22.12 -10.91
CA LYS A 578 17.03 -22.42 -10.30
C LYS A 578 17.77 -21.15 -9.89
N LYS A 579 18.60 -21.28 -8.85
CA LYS A 579 19.64 -20.30 -8.54
C LYS A 579 20.68 -20.22 -9.65
N ILE A 580 21.15 -19.02 -9.93
CA ILE A 580 22.23 -18.71 -10.86
C ILE A 580 23.26 -17.83 -10.16
N LYS A 581 24.54 -17.96 -10.55
CA LYS A 581 25.61 -17.14 -10.00
C LYS A 581 25.41 -15.68 -10.38
N CYS A 582 25.53 -14.77 -9.40
CA CYS A 582 25.30 -13.34 -9.59
C CYS A 582 26.16 -12.74 -10.70
N LYS A 583 27.41 -13.23 -10.88
CA LYS A 583 28.31 -12.83 -11.98
C LYS A 583 27.75 -13.07 -13.40
N ARG A 584 26.72 -13.92 -13.55
CA ARG A 584 26.07 -14.20 -14.85
C ARG A 584 24.94 -13.23 -15.16
N LEU A 585 24.47 -12.45 -14.19
CA LEU A 585 23.44 -11.44 -14.39
C LEU A 585 24.06 -10.19 -14.98
N LYS A 586 23.47 -9.66 -16.06
CA LYS A 586 23.96 -8.43 -16.71
C LYS A 586 23.52 -7.23 -15.88
N GLY A 587 24.48 -6.52 -15.29
CA GLY A 587 24.22 -5.33 -14.47
C GLY A 587 23.66 -4.13 -15.23
N LEU A 588 23.16 -3.15 -14.47
CA LEU A 588 22.84 -1.81 -14.99
C LEU A 588 24.10 -1.17 -15.60
N LYS A 589 24.09 -0.96 -16.92
CA LYS A 589 25.16 -0.25 -17.62
C LYS A 589 24.88 1.25 -17.62
N LEU A 590 25.71 2.02 -16.92
CA LEU A 590 25.54 3.47 -16.76
C LEU A 590 26.24 4.30 -17.85
N SER A 591 27.09 3.68 -18.68
CA SER A 591 27.78 4.38 -19.78
C SER A 591 26.91 5.18 -20.75
N PRO A 592 25.63 4.83 -21.03
CA PRO A 592 24.75 5.67 -21.84
C PRO A 592 24.38 7.04 -21.24
N TRP A 593 24.77 7.33 -19.98
CA TRP A 593 24.59 8.63 -19.31
C TRP A 593 25.90 9.43 -19.19
N TYR A 594 27.01 8.93 -19.73
CA TYR A 594 28.29 9.62 -19.62
C TYR A 594 28.34 10.81 -20.58
N GLU A 595 28.71 11.97 -20.04
CA GLU A 595 28.97 13.22 -20.74
C GLU A 595 30.45 13.54 -20.57
N HIS A 596 31.21 13.41 -21.66
CA HIS A 596 32.64 13.67 -21.69
C HIS A 596 32.96 15.18 -21.65
#